data_AF-X1V5M0-F1
#
_entry.id   AF-X1V5M0-F1
#
_cell.length_a   1.000
_cell.length_b   1.000
_cell.length_c   1.000
_cell.angle_alpha   90.00
_cell.angle_beta   90.00
_cell.angle_gamma   90.00
#
_symmetry.space_group_name_H-M   'P 1'
#
loop_
_entity.id
_entity.type
_entity.pdbx_description
1 polymer ?
#
loop_
_entity_poly.entity_id
_entity_poly.type
_entity_poly.pdbx_seq_one_letter_code
_entity_poly.pdbx_strand_id
1 'polypeptide(L)'
;WLLDEVFIVRDQEEKETIKGYIKGLSKVLGGDSTFDLARVLRVPGTINLKEPKNPLPVKLSEFYPNRKITLKDLEPYKVKVEEATKSNVAPGKVPDKFRSLVETNAKIKATWEGKRKDLKDKSRSGYDMSLANLLVFQGFSDNEIAGILRQSPTGRGKGATINYLNRLIGEARKAWDKRKEKPMKDEKFDWT
;
A
#
# COMPACT_ATOMS: atom_id res chain seq x y z
N TRP A 1 -0.35 -10.31 -21.07
CA TRP A 1 0.73 -10.36 -22.09
C TRP A 1 1.32 -11.74 -22.07
N LEU A 2 1.44 -12.38 -23.23
CA LEU A 2 2.05 -13.70 -23.38
C LEU A 2 3.36 -13.50 -24.14
N LEU A 3 4.46 -14.01 -23.60
CA LEU A 3 5.73 -13.98 -24.31
C LEU A 3 5.72 -15.00 -25.45
N ASP A 4 6.40 -14.68 -26.54
CA ASP A 4 6.66 -15.62 -27.63
C ASP A 4 7.57 -16.76 -27.22
N GLU A 5 8.57 -16.46 -26.39
CA GLU A 5 9.49 -17.39 -25.77
C GLU A 5 9.38 -17.41 -24.24
N VAL A 6 9.58 -18.59 -23.65
CA VAL A 6 9.55 -18.74 -22.19
C VAL A 6 10.80 -18.09 -21.59
N PHE A 7 10.60 -17.11 -20.71
CA PHE A 7 11.67 -16.53 -19.92
C PHE A 7 11.78 -17.23 -18.55
N ILE A 8 12.88 -17.94 -18.32
CA ILE A 8 13.16 -18.62 -17.05
C ILE A 8 13.97 -17.68 -16.16
N VAL A 9 13.44 -17.32 -14.99
CA VAL A 9 14.15 -16.52 -13.99
C VAL A 9 15.03 -17.45 -13.14
N ARG A 10 16.34 -17.28 -13.22
CA ARG A 10 17.37 -18.11 -12.57
C ARG A 10 18.05 -17.40 -11.42
N ASP A 11 18.18 -16.08 -11.51
CA ASP A 11 18.90 -15.29 -10.52
C ASP A 11 18.16 -13.99 -10.14
N GLN A 12 18.80 -13.21 -9.26
CA GLN A 12 18.26 -11.97 -8.75
C GLN A 12 18.29 -10.84 -9.81
N GLU A 13 19.25 -10.83 -10.71
CA GLU A 13 19.37 -9.80 -11.76
C GLU A 13 18.25 -9.96 -12.80
N GLU A 14 18.00 -11.19 -13.25
CA GLU A 14 16.89 -11.53 -14.13
C GLU A 14 15.54 -11.20 -13.46
N LYS A 15 15.40 -11.50 -12.16
CA LYS A 15 14.21 -11.17 -11.37
C LYS A 15 13.97 -9.66 -11.32
N GLU A 16 15.01 -8.87 -11.12
CA GLU A 16 14.95 -7.41 -11.11
C GLU A 16 14.62 -6.84 -12.47
N THR A 17 15.18 -7.43 -13.53
CA THR A 17 14.87 -7.09 -14.91
C THR A 17 13.39 -7.27 -15.21
N ILE A 18 12.80 -8.45 -14.91
CA ILE A 18 11.38 -8.69 -15.15
C ILE A 18 10.50 -7.77 -14.28
N LYS A 19 10.85 -7.55 -13.01
CA LYS A 19 10.14 -6.57 -12.16
C LYS A 19 10.19 -5.17 -12.75
N GLY A 20 11.30 -4.78 -13.37
CA GLY A 20 11.48 -3.51 -14.05
C GLY A 20 10.49 -3.32 -15.19
N TYR A 21 10.29 -4.34 -16.03
CA TYR A 21 9.28 -4.30 -17.10
C TYR A 21 7.86 -4.20 -16.53
N ILE A 22 7.49 -5.04 -15.56
CA ILE A 22 6.12 -5.04 -15.03
C ILE A 22 5.82 -3.70 -14.31
N LYS A 23 6.77 -3.17 -13.55
CA LYS A 23 6.64 -1.86 -12.90
C LYS A 23 6.55 -0.73 -13.93
N GLY A 24 7.30 -0.83 -15.02
CA GLY A 24 7.24 0.07 -16.17
C GLY A 24 5.87 0.10 -16.82
N LEU A 25 5.36 -1.07 -17.21
CA LEU A 25 4.04 -1.25 -17.78
C LEU A 25 2.93 -0.73 -16.85
N SER A 26 3.01 -1.03 -15.55
CA SER A 26 2.08 -0.50 -14.54
C SER A 26 2.05 1.04 -14.57
N LYS A 27 3.20 1.72 -14.62
CA LYS A 27 3.25 3.18 -14.71
C LYS A 27 2.62 3.71 -15.99
N VAL A 28 2.98 3.13 -17.14
CA VAL A 28 2.53 3.60 -18.46
C VAL A 28 1.02 3.41 -18.64
N LEU A 29 0.48 2.31 -18.13
CA LEU A 29 -0.93 1.97 -18.22
C LEU A 29 -1.78 2.56 -17.09
N GLY A 30 -1.17 3.28 -16.14
CA GLY A 30 -1.87 3.75 -14.93
C GLY A 30 -2.40 2.61 -14.04
N GLY A 31 -1.75 1.45 -14.10
CA GLY A 31 -2.13 0.26 -13.33
C GLY A 31 -1.69 0.31 -11.87
N ASP A 32 -2.31 -0.54 -11.05
CA ASP A 32 -1.99 -0.68 -9.62
C ASP A 32 -0.50 -1.01 -9.38
N SER A 33 -0.02 -0.72 -8.16
CA SER A 33 1.34 -1.02 -7.71
C SER A 33 1.54 -2.52 -7.42
N THR A 34 1.27 -3.38 -8.39
CA THR A 34 1.29 -4.85 -8.30
C THR A 34 2.25 -5.43 -9.33
N PHE A 35 3.55 -5.33 -9.05
CA PHE A 35 4.64 -5.75 -9.95
C PHE A 35 5.47 -6.93 -9.42
N ASP A 36 4.90 -7.76 -8.55
CA ASP A 36 5.47 -9.05 -8.16
C ASP A 36 5.30 -10.10 -9.27
N LEU A 37 6.29 -10.98 -9.39
CA LEU A 37 6.34 -11.97 -10.48
C LEU A 37 5.33 -13.11 -10.31
N ALA A 38 4.95 -13.42 -9.07
CA ALA A 38 4.08 -14.55 -8.74
C ALA A 38 2.61 -14.13 -8.58
N ARG A 39 2.19 -13.05 -9.25
CA ARG A 39 0.85 -12.49 -9.07
C ARG A 39 -0.21 -13.45 -9.58
N VAL A 40 -1.10 -13.87 -8.68
CA VAL A 40 -2.31 -14.62 -9.04
C VAL A 40 -3.39 -13.64 -9.53
N LEU A 41 -3.87 -13.87 -10.75
CA LEU A 41 -4.99 -13.12 -11.32
C LEU A 41 -6.33 -13.76 -10.96
N ARG A 42 -7.41 -13.00 -11.12
CA ARG A 42 -8.77 -13.53 -10.92
C ARG A 42 -9.13 -14.50 -12.04
N VAL A 43 -9.76 -15.61 -11.68
CA VAL A 43 -10.16 -16.66 -12.62
C VAL A 43 -11.53 -16.30 -13.20
N PRO A 44 -11.67 -16.15 -14.53
CA PRO A 44 -12.97 -15.94 -15.17
C PRO A 44 -13.96 -17.05 -14.85
N GLY A 45 -15.25 -16.70 -14.74
CA GLY A 45 -16.31 -17.64 -14.34
C GLY A 45 -16.48 -17.79 -12.82
N THR A 46 -15.60 -17.18 -12.03
CA THR A 46 -15.74 -17.14 -10.56
C THR A 46 -16.40 -15.86 -10.08
N ILE A 47 -16.75 -15.80 -8.79
CA ILE A 47 -17.28 -14.61 -8.13
C ILE A 47 -16.19 -13.92 -7.30
N ASN A 48 -15.98 -12.64 -7.55
CA ASN A 48 -15.13 -11.79 -6.72
C ASN A 48 -15.87 -11.40 -5.43
N LEU A 49 -15.46 -12.00 -4.32
CA LEU A 49 -15.99 -11.73 -2.97
C LEU A 49 -15.17 -10.71 -2.17
N LYS A 50 -14.41 -9.83 -2.84
CA LYS A 50 -13.64 -8.78 -2.15
C LYS A 50 -14.54 -7.89 -1.28
N GLU A 51 -15.77 -7.68 -1.71
CA GLU A 51 -16.84 -7.08 -0.91
C GLU A 51 -17.98 -8.09 -0.77
N PRO A 52 -18.07 -8.83 0.35
CA PRO A 52 -19.05 -9.92 0.49
C PRO A 52 -20.51 -9.48 0.35
N LYS A 53 -20.82 -8.22 0.66
CA LYS A 53 -22.16 -7.63 0.52
C LYS A 53 -22.48 -7.20 -0.92
N ASN A 54 -21.48 -7.15 -1.79
CA ASN A 54 -21.63 -6.77 -3.20
C ASN A 54 -20.73 -7.67 -4.08
N PRO A 55 -21.08 -8.96 -4.22
CA PRO A 55 -20.31 -9.90 -5.02
C PRO A 55 -20.35 -9.53 -6.51
N LEU A 56 -19.19 -9.54 -7.17
CA LEU A 56 -19.10 -9.20 -8.61
C LEU A 56 -18.60 -10.40 -9.44
N PRO A 57 -19.21 -10.73 -10.57
CA PRO A 57 -18.73 -11.80 -11.44
C PRO A 57 -17.40 -11.42 -12.11
N VAL A 58 -16.47 -12.38 -12.21
CA VAL A 58 -15.22 -12.21 -12.97
C VAL A 58 -15.47 -12.66 -14.40
N LYS A 59 -15.37 -11.74 -15.36
CA LYS A 59 -15.62 -11.98 -16.79
C LYS A 59 -14.38 -11.66 -17.62
N LEU A 60 -14.23 -12.33 -18.76
CA LEU A 60 -13.30 -11.91 -19.81
C LEU A 60 -13.97 -10.81 -20.63
N SER A 61 -13.29 -9.67 -20.79
CA SER A 61 -13.72 -8.63 -21.73
C SER A 61 -13.18 -8.92 -23.13
N GLU A 62 -11.92 -9.34 -23.23
CA GLU A 62 -11.21 -9.63 -24.47
C GLU A 62 -10.32 -10.85 -24.28
N PHE A 63 -10.14 -11.65 -25.34
CA PHE A 63 -9.30 -12.85 -25.30
C PHE A 63 -8.57 -13.05 -26.64
N TYR A 64 -7.25 -12.82 -26.62
CA TYR A 64 -6.37 -12.98 -27.79
C TYR A 64 -5.23 -13.98 -27.48
N PRO A 65 -5.51 -15.29 -27.41
CA PRO A 65 -4.54 -16.29 -26.96
C PRO A 65 -3.31 -16.41 -27.89
N ASN A 66 -3.46 -16.03 -29.16
CA ASN A 66 -2.38 -16.07 -30.15
C ASN A 66 -1.54 -14.79 -30.18
N ARG A 67 -1.93 -13.74 -29.45
CA ARG A 67 -1.16 -12.48 -29.41
C ARG A 67 0.02 -12.65 -28.46
N LYS A 68 1.21 -12.76 -29.06
CA LYS A 68 2.48 -12.87 -28.33
C LYS A 68 3.32 -11.61 -28.54
N ILE A 69 4.19 -11.32 -27.58
CA ILE A 69 5.19 -10.25 -27.64
C ILE A 69 6.56 -10.83 -27.32
N THR A 70 7.62 -10.21 -27.83
CA THR A 70 8.98 -10.48 -27.39
C THR A 70 9.25 -9.75 -26.08
N LEU A 71 10.25 -10.20 -25.32
CA LEU A 71 10.69 -9.44 -24.14
C LEU A 71 11.26 -8.07 -24.53
N LYS A 72 11.88 -7.97 -25.71
CA LYS A 72 12.45 -6.74 -26.25
C LYS A 72 11.40 -5.66 -26.50
N ASP A 73 10.17 -6.05 -26.83
CA ASP A 73 9.04 -5.11 -26.97
C ASP A 73 8.75 -4.36 -25.66
N LEU A 74 9.22 -4.87 -24.51
CA LEU A 74 9.07 -4.25 -23.21
C LEU A 74 10.24 -3.34 -22.81
N GLU A 75 11.37 -3.37 -23.55
CA GLU A 75 12.58 -2.60 -23.24
C GLU A 75 12.33 -1.10 -23.09
N PRO A 76 11.56 -0.42 -23.97
CA PRO A 76 11.29 1.01 -23.85
C PRO A 76 10.60 1.41 -22.55
N TYR A 77 9.95 0.46 -21.87
CA TYR A 77 9.19 0.71 -20.65
C TYR A 77 9.96 0.31 -19.39
N LYS A 78 11.14 -0.30 -19.50
CA LYS A 78 11.91 -0.77 -18.35
C LYS A 78 12.22 0.37 -17.40
N VAL A 79 11.90 0.20 -16.11
CA VAL A 79 12.27 1.15 -15.06
C VAL A 79 13.16 0.49 -14.02
N LYS A 80 14.06 1.28 -13.43
CA LYS A 80 14.87 0.81 -12.30
C LYS A 80 13.98 0.47 -11.11
N VAL A 81 14.19 -0.72 -10.55
CA VAL A 81 13.55 -1.15 -9.31
C VAL A 81 14.48 -0.80 -8.17
N GLU A 82 14.22 0.31 -7.50
CA GLU A 82 14.88 0.60 -6.23
C GLU A 82 14.48 -0.45 -5.21
N GLU A 83 15.47 -1.04 -4.53
CA GLU A 83 15.19 -1.85 -3.35
C GLU A 83 14.55 -0.98 -2.28
N ALA A 84 13.45 -1.45 -1.71
CA ALA A 84 12.88 -0.81 -0.54
C ALA A 84 13.93 -0.88 0.57
N THR A 85 14.33 0.28 1.11
CA THR A 85 15.23 0.35 2.26
C THR A 85 14.64 -0.52 3.37
N LYS A 86 15.36 -1.58 3.75
CA LYS A 86 14.94 -2.45 4.86
C LYS A 86 15.09 -1.65 6.15
N SER A 87 14.05 -0.91 6.52
CA SER A 87 13.93 -0.41 7.88
C SER A 87 13.60 -1.59 8.79
N ASN A 88 14.30 -1.74 9.91
CA ASN A 88 13.98 -2.76 10.89
C ASN A 88 13.07 -2.14 11.96
N VAL A 89 11.86 -1.70 11.57
CA VAL A 89 10.87 -1.34 12.59
C VAL A 89 10.50 -2.63 13.32
N ALA A 90 10.99 -2.78 14.55
CA ALA A 90 10.62 -3.85 15.46
C ALA A 90 9.30 -3.45 16.13
N PRO A 91 8.15 -4.05 15.77
CA PRO A 91 6.87 -3.57 16.26
C PRO A 91 6.79 -3.76 17.77
N GLY A 92 6.73 -2.66 18.51
CA GLY A 92 6.72 -2.65 19.97
C GLY A 92 5.34 -3.01 20.54
N LYS A 93 5.24 -2.93 21.87
CA LYS A 93 3.93 -2.94 22.54
C LYS A 93 3.20 -1.61 22.24
N VAL A 94 1.87 -1.65 22.29
CA VAL A 94 1.06 -0.42 22.28
C VAL A 94 1.35 0.35 23.57
N PRO A 95 1.84 1.59 23.50
CA PRO A 95 2.17 2.36 24.70
C PRO A 95 0.89 2.89 25.36
N ASP A 96 0.87 3.03 26.69
CA ASP A 96 -0.33 3.47 27.41
C ASP A 96 -0.79 4.88 27.00
N LYS A 97 0.15 5.76 26.62
CA LYS A 97 -0.17 7.07 26.04
C LYS A 97 -1.08 7.00 24.82
N PHE A 98 -1.03 5.90 24.05
CA PHE A 98 -1.96 5.70 22.94
C PHE A 98 -3.39 5.45 23.41
N ARG A 99 -3.58 4.66 24.48
CA ARG A 99 -4.91 4.36 25.03
C ARG A 99 -5.58 5.63 25.53
N SER A 100 -4.86 6.45 26.30
CA SER A 100 -5.34 7.76 26.74
C SER A 100 -5.64 8.69 25.56
N LEU A 101 -4.85 8.63 24.49
CA LEU A 101 -5.07 9.43 23.29
C LEU A 101 -6.32 9.00 22.51
N VAL A 102 -6.64 7.71 22.45
CA VAL A 102 -7.88 7.21 21.84
C VAL A 102 -9.12 7.72 22.60
N GLU A 103 -9.03 7.87 23.91
CA GLU A 103 -10.15 8.39 24.72
C GLU A 103 -10.35 9.90 24.54
N THR A 104 -9.25 10.64 24.42
CA THR A 104 -9.25 12.12 24.40
C THR A 104 -9.32 12.74 23.01
N ASN A 105 -8.84 12.05 21.98
CA ASN A 105 -8.82 12.55 20.61
C ASN A 105 -9.90 11.85 19.75
N ALA A 106 -11.03 12.53 19.54
CA ALA A 106 -12.17 12.01 18.79
C ALA A 106 -11.82 11.52 17.39
N LYS A 107 -10.85 12.15 16.71
CA LYS A 107 -10.45 11.79 15.35
C LYS A 107 -9.61 10.51 15.32
N ILE A 108 -8.67 10.37 16.25
CA ILE A 108 -7.90 9.13 16.43
C ILE A 108 -8.84 8.00 16.84
N LYS A 109 -9.77 8.25 17.77
CA LYS A 109 -10.83 7.31 18.15
C LYS A 109 -11.65 6.84 16.96
N ALA A 110 -12.19 7.76 16.18
CA ALA A 110 -12.99 7.44 15.00
C ALA A 110 -12.20 6.66 13.94
N THR A 111 -10.90 6.93 13.80
CA THR A 111 -10.01 6.17 12.90
C THR A 111 -9.77 4.75 13.42
N TRP A 112 -9.51 4.61 14.72
CA TRP A 112 -9.29 3.32 15.37
C TRP A 112 -10.55 2.44 15.34
N GLU A 113 -11.73 3.01 15.57
CA GLU A 113 -13.01 2.30 15.62
C GLU A 113 -13.66 2.10 14.24
N GLY A 114 -13.11 2.71 13.19
CA GLY A 114 -13.63 2.55 11.82
C GLY A 114 -14.88 3.40 11.55
N LYS A 115 -15.06 4.45 12.35
CA LYS A 115 -16.23 5.35 12.32
C LYS A 115 -15.89 6.72 11.72
N ARG A 116 -14.71 6.87 11.12
CA ARG A 116 -14.25 8.13 10.53
C ARG A 116 -15.05 8.43 9.25
N LYS A 117 -15.88 9.47 9.29
CA LYS A 117 -16.84 9.80 8.22
C LYS A 117 -16.20 10.55 7.04
N ASP A 118 -15.24 11.42 7.34
CA ASP A 118 -14.50 12.29 6.40
C ASP A 118 -13.41 11.55 5.61
N LEU A 119 -13.08 10.31 5.99
CA LEU A 119 -12.05 9.54 5.30
C LEU A 119 -12.54 9.10 3.90
N LYS A 120 -11.90 9.64 2.86
CA LYS A 120 -12.18 9.31 1.44
C LYS A 120 -11.92 7.84 1.13
N ASP A 121 -10.73 7.33 1.47
CA ASP A 121 -10.38 5.91 1.31
C ASP A 121 -10.76 5.11 2.57
N LYS A 122 -11.89 4.41 2.53
CA LYS A 122 -12.39 3.57 3.63
C LYS A 122 -11.83 2.14 3.61
N SER A 123 -10.83 1.85 2.79
CA SER A 123 -10.14 0.55 2.78
C SER A 123 -9.31 0.35 4.06
N ARG A 124 -8.93 -0.90 4.36
CA ARG A 124 -8.04 -1.22 5.48
C ARG A 124 -6.71 -0.45 5.40
N SER A 125 -6.15 -0.30 4.19
CA SER A 125 -4.94 0.49 3.96
C SER A 125 -5.17 1.99 4.13
N GLY A 126 -6.34 2.50 3.75
CA GLY A 126 -6.72 3.89 4.00
C GLY A 126 -6.78 4.21 5.50
N TYR A 127 -7.37 3.31 6.30
CA TYR A 127 -7.37 3.42 7.75
C TYR A 127 -5.98 3.33 8.38
N ASP A 128 -5.14 2.37 7.96
CA ASP A 128 -3.75 2.28 8.42
C ASP A 128 -2.97 3.56 8.13
N MET A 129 -3.08 4.09 6.91
CA MET A 129 -2.37 5.31 6.49
C MET A 129 -2.87 6.54 7.25
N SER A 130 -4.19 6.67 7.42
CA SER A 130 -4.81 7.72 8.22
C SER A 130 -4.29 7.70 9.66
N LEU A 131 -4.30 6.51 10.30
CA LEU A 131 -3.85 6.36 11.67
C LEU A 131 -2.36 6.66 11.82
N ALA A 132 -1.51 6.17 10.91
CA ALA A 132 -0.07 6.46 10.92
C ALA A 132 0.22 7.96 10.82
N ASN A 133 -0.44 8.69 9.92
CA ASN A 133 -0.27 10.14 9.80
C ASN A 133 -0.66 10.89 11.08
N LEU A 134 -1.77 10.50 11.72
CA LEU A 134 -2.20 11.10 13.00
C LEU A 134 -1.18 10.82 14.11
N LEU A 135 -0.62 9.61 14.18
CA LEU A 135 0.37 9.25 15.20
C LEU A 135 1.73 9.92 14.98
N VAL A 136 2.16 10.09 13.73
CA VAL A 136 3.35 10.88 13.37
C VAL A 136 3.18 12.32 13.85
N PHE A 137 2.03 12.92 13.60
CA PHE A 137 1.69 14.28 14.07
C PHE A 137 1.75 14.38 15.61
N GLN A 138 1.27 13.36 16.31
CA GLN A 138 1.29 13.26 17.78
C GLN A 138 2.67 12.86 18.34
N GLY A 139 3.71 12.78 17.51
CA GLY A 139 5.08 12.55 17.96
C GLY A 139 5.41 11.11 18.36
N PHE A 140 4.59 10.12 17.96
CA PHE A 140 4.93 8.72 18.21
C PHE A 140 6.15 8.30 17.40
N SER A 141 6.95 7.39 17.96
CA SER A 141 8.09 6.77 17.27
C SER A 141 7.64 5.70 16.28
N ASP A 142 8.49 5.34 15.32
CA ASP A 142 8.16 4.34 14.30
C ASP A 142 7.85 2.96 14.90
N ASN A 143 8.57 2.56 15.95
CA ASN A 143 8.35 1.29 16.65
C ASN A 143 6.99 1.26 17.39
N GLU A 144 6.59 2.38 18.00
CA GLU A 144 5.28 2.51 18.65
C GLU A 144 4.16 2.49 17.60
N ILE A 145 4.31 3.25 16.50
CA ILE A 145 3.33 3.28 15.41
C ILE A 145 3.14 1.87 14.84
N ALA A 146 4.22 1.14 14.58
CA ALA A 146 4.13 -0.24 14.11
C ALA A 146 3.44 -1.18 15.12
N GLY A 147 3.72 -1.02 16.41
CA GLY A 147 3.03 -1.75 17.48
C GLY A 147 1.52 -1.49 17.49
N ILE A 148 1.13 -0.22 17.35
CA ILE A 148 -0.27 0.21 17.27
C ILE A 148 -0.97 -0.34 16.02
N LEU A 149 -0.36 -0.20 14.85
CA LEU A 149 -0.93 -0.68 13.58
C LEU A 149 -1.14 -2.20 13.56
N ARG A 150 -0.25 -2.97 14.21
CA ARG A 150 -0.44 -4.43 14.36
C ARG A 150 -1.62 -4.82 15.24
N GLN A 151 -2.08 -3.93 16.09
CA GLN A 151 -3.26 -4.14 16.94
C GLN A 151 -4.50 -3.43 16.39
N SER A 152 -4.37 -2.68 15.29
CA SER A 152 -5.49 -1.95 14.69
C SER A 152 -6.60 -2.91 14.24
N PRO A 153 -7.85 -2.69 14.70
CA PRO A 153 -8.98 -3.51 14.30
C PRO A 153 -9.52 -3.13 12.90
N THR A 154 -9.23 -1.91 12.44
CA THR A 154 -9.72 -1.37 11.15
C THR A 154 -8.71 -1.53 10.02
N GLY A 155 -7.44 -1.65 10.38
CA GLY A 155 -6.31 -1.81 9.48
C GLY A 155 -5.98 -3.25 9.13
N ARG A 156 -4.73 -3.49 8.69
CA ARG A 156 -4.21 -4.85 8.48
C ARG A 156 -4.03 -5.65 9.77
N GLY A 157 -3.85 -4.96 10.91
CA GLY A 157 -3.69 -5.60 12.22
C GLY A 157 -2.54 -6.61 12.22
N LYS A 158 -2.78 -7.80 12.77
CA LYS A 158 -1.78 -8.90 12.84
C LYS A 158 -1.23 -9.33 11.47
N GLY A 159 -1.96 -9.08 10.38
CA GLY A 159 -1.51 -9.37 9.01
C GLY A 159 -0.53 -8.33 8.43
N ALA A 160 -0.20 -7.27 9.18
CA ALA A 160 0.78 -6.26 8.75
C ALA A 160 2.22 -6.82 8.82
N THR A 161 2.80 -7.05 7.65
CA THR A 161 4.21 -7.44 7.51
C THR A 161 5.14 -6.28 7.85
N ILE A 162 6.39 -6.57 8.22
CA ILE A 162 7.39 -5.53 8.54
C ILE A 162 7.60 -4.59 7.34
N ASN A 163 7.74 -5.15 6.13
CA ASN A 163 7.88 -4.36 4.91
C ASN A 163 6.68 -3.43 4.66
N TYR A 164 5.46 -3.88 4.96
CA TYR A 164 4.27 -3.04 4.86
C TYR A 164 4.33 -1.87 5.84
N LEU A 165 4.65 -2.15 7.10
CA LEU A 165 4.76 -1.13 8.16
C LEU A 165 5.86 -0.11 7.84
N ASN A 166 7.02 -0.55 7.39
CA ASN A 166 8.11 0.33 6.97
C ASN A 166 7.70 1.30 5.87
N ARG A 167 7.07 0.78 4.80
CA ARG A 167 6.64 1.60 3.68
C ARG A 167 5.60 2.63 4.14
N LEU A 168 4.60 2.17 4.91
CA LEU A 168 3.50 3.00 5.37
C LEU A 168 3.98 4.11 6.32
N ILE A 169 4.80 3.76 7.32
CA ILE A 169 5.36 4.73 8.27
C ILE A 169 6.31 5.69 7.55
N GLY A 170 7.15 5.20 6.64
CA GLY A 170 8.02 6.04 5.82
C GLY A 170 7.26 7.03 4.94
N GLU A 171 6.14 6.62 4.34
CA GLU A 171 5.24 7.52 3.60
C GLU A 171 4.62 8.58 4.51
N ALA A 172 4.15 8.20 5.70
CA ALA A 172 3.60 9.14 6.68
C ALA A 172 4.64 10.15 7.18
N ARG A 173 5.89 9.72 7.43
CA ARG A 173 7.01 10.60 7.79
C ARG A 173 7.34 11.59 6.69
N LYS A 174 7.51 11.12 5.45
CA LYS A 174 7.76 11.98 4.29
C LYS A 174 6.64 13.01 4.10
N ALA A 175 5.39 12.62 4.33
CA ALA A 175 4.26 13.54 4.25
C ALA A 175 4.30 14.61 5.35
N TRP A 176 4.75 14.26 6.56
CA TRP A 176 4.93 15.18 7.68
C TRP A 176 6.10 16.16 7.47
N ASP A 177 7.25 15.67 7.01
CA ASP A 177 8.43 16.51 6.77
C ASP A 177 8.14 17.58 5.70
N LYS A 178 7.51 17.20 4.59
CA LYS A 178 7.04 18.14 3.56
C LYS A 178 6.08 19.20 4.08
N ARG A 179 5.33 18.92 5.16
CA ARG A 179 4.41 19.90 5.79
C ARG A 179 5.16 20.88 6.67
N LYS A 180 6.21 20.44 7.39
CA LYS A 180 7.07 21.34 8.20
C LYS A 180 7.77 22.39 7.35
N GLU A 181 8.13 22.04 6.12
CA GLU A 181 8.85 22.90 5.18
C GLU A 181 7.96 23.98 4.53
N LYS A 182 6.63 23.87 4.61
CA LYS A 182 5.72 24.90 4.11
C LYS A 182 5.33 25.86 5.25
N PRO A 183 5.50 27.19 5.09
CA PRO A 183 5.07 28.14 6.12
C PRO A 183 3.55 27.99 6.35
N MET A 184 3.13 27.97 7.60
CA MET A 184 1.72 28.07 7.99
C MET A 184 1.17 29.37 7.40
N LYS A 185 0.45 29.29 6.28
CA LYS A 185 -0.50 30.34 5.92
C LYS A 185 -1.72 30.14 6.80
N ASP A 186 -2.23 31.23 7.36
CA ASP A 186 -3.48 31.35 8.14
C ASP A 186 -4.71 31.01 7.30
N GLU A 187 -4.75 29.81 6.71
CA GLU A 187 -5.99 29.23 6.25
C GLU A 187 -6.58 28.47 7.44
N LYS A 188 -7.81 28.84 7.82
CA LYS A 188 -8.68 28.00 8.65
C LYS A 188 -8.82 26.65 7.93
N PHE A 189 -7.91 25.74 8.21
CA PHE A 189 -7.82 24.49 7.49
C PHE A 189 -8.68 23.44 8.17
N ASP A 190 -9.75 23.09 7.46
CA ASP A 190 -10.60 21.95 7.77
C ASP A 190 -9.79 20.67 7.61
N TRP A 191 -9.90 19.79 8.60
CA TRP A 191 -9.09 18.61 8.73
C TRP A 191 -9.54 17.44 7.84
N THR A 192 -10.36 17.69 6.81
CA THR A 192 -10.98 16.67 5.94
C THR A 192 -9.97 15.71 5.33
#